data_AF-A0A8S1WXH4-F1
#
_entry.id   AF-A0A8S1WXH4-F1
#
_cell.length_a   1.000
_cell.length_b   1.000
_cell.length_c   1.000
_cell.angle_alpha   90.00
_cell.angle_beta   90.00
_cell.angle_gamma   90.00
#
_symmetry.space_group_name_H-M   'P 1'
#
loop_
_entity.id
_entity.type
_entity.pdbx_description
1 polymer ?
#
loop_
_entity_poly.entity_id
_entity_poly.type
_entity_poly.pdbx_seq_one_letter_code
_entity_poly.pdbx_strand_id
1 'polypeptide(L)'
;MGDPSNLLVYDLKGSETNRLEKKKKGVLLDTNFRIDRNSEPIPILKENYRYNDRAFQIDCKFLNKQNVIDYSLLLIIDQKQKKLRMGIIDYLRFYTWDKETEHYLKYLLKGGMVPTIVNPGDYKKRFINAILKYFIPV
;
A
#
# COMPACT_ATOMS: atom_id res chain seq x y z
N MET A 1 20.39 -13.17 7.83
CA MET A 1 19.41 -12.99 6.73
C MET A 1 19.33 -14.32 5.99
N GLY A 2 18.13 -14.83 5.68
CA GLY A 2 17.97 -16.09 4.94
C GLY A 2 18.36 -15.95 3.48
N ASP A 3 18.38 -17.07 2.74
CA ASP A 3 18.61 -17.09 1.29
C ASP A 3 17.54 -16.22 0.57
N PRO A 4 17.95 -15.16 -0.16
CA PRO A 4 17.05 -14.24 -0.86
C PRO A 4 16.09 -14.92 -1.84
N SER A 5 16.43 -16.10 -2.35
CA SER A 5 15.58 -16.86 -3.26
C SER A 5 14.23 -17.28 -2.63
N ASN A 6 14.14 -17.31 -1.29
CA ASN A 6 12.94 -17.71 -0.55
C ASN A 6 12.09 -16.52 -0.08
N LEU A 7 12.48 -15.30 -0.48
CA LEU A 7 11.79 -14.07 -0.09
C LEU A 7 10.86 -13.63 -1.21
N LEU A 8 9.57 -13.49 -0.89
CA LEU A 8 8.65 -12.74 -1.73
C LEU A 8 8.58 -11.31 -1.19
N VAL A 9 8.84 -10.34 -2.06
CA VAL A 9 8.87 -8.92 -1.72
C VAL A 9 7.78 -8.20 -2.51
N TYR A 10 6.91 -7.49 -1.80
CA TYR A 10 5.82 -6.73 -2.38
C TYR A 10 5.90 -5.26 -1.97
N ASP A 11 5.68 -4.36 -2.92
CA ASP A 11 5.32 -2.97 -2.70
C ASP A 11 3.81 -2.86 -2.90
N LEU A 12 3.07 -2.48 -1.85
CA LEU A 12 1.61 -2.48 -1.84
C LEU A 12 1.06 -1.07 -1.56
N LYS A 13 0.25 -0.53 -2.47
CA LYS A 13 -0.34 0.82 -2.34
C LYS A 13 -1.84 0.81 -2.02
N GLY A 14 -2.49 -0.34 -2.15
CA GLY A 14 -3.93 -0.47 -2.08
C GLY A 14 -4.66 0.13 -3.28
N SER A 15 -3.99 0.30 -4.42
CA SER A 15 -4.59 0.78 -5.66
C SER A 15 -4.66 -0.34 -6.71
N GLU A 16 -5.49 -0.16 -7.74
CA GLU A 16 -5.69 -1.16 -8.79
C GLU A 16 -4.95 -0.81 -10.09
N THR A 17 -4.79 0.50 -10.36
CA THR A 17 -4.22 1.01 -11.61
C THR A 17 -2.70 0.85 -11.66
N ASN A 18 -2.18 0.27 -12.75
CA ASN A 18 -0.73 0.10 -12.99
C ASN A 18 0.02 -0.66 -11.87
N ARG A 19 -0.64 -1.66 -11.26
CA ARG A 19 -0.09 -2.46 -10.15
C ARG A 19 0.27 -3.90 -10.53
N LEU A 20 0.69 -4.15 -11.76
CA LEU A 20 1.18 -5.46 -12.21
C LEU A 20 2.64 -5.36 -12.69
N GLU A 21 3.54 -6.05 -12.00
CA GLU A 21 4.91 -6.26 -12.46
C GLU A 21 4.95 -7.49 -13.39
N LYS A 22 5.39 -7.28 -14.64
CA LYS A 22 5.38 -8.30 -15.70
C LYS A 22 6.57 -9.25 -15.63
N LYS A 23 7.73 -8.76 -15.19
CA LYS A 23 8.99 -9.52 -15.25
C LYS A 23 9.12 -10.55 -14.12
N LYS A 24 8.19 -10.58 -13.15
CA LYS A 24 8.17 -11.45 -11.95
C LYS A 24 9.53 -11.62 -11.25
N LYS A 25 10.43 -10.65 -11.41
CA LYS A 25 11.76 -10.62 -10.81
C LYS A 25 11.87 -9.35 -9.98
N GLY A 26 12.23 -9.50 -8.71
CA GLY A 26 12.37 -8.39 -7.78
C GLY A 26 11.10 -8.10 -6.99
N VAL A 27 10.71 -6.83 -6.93
CA VAL A 27 9.59 -6.34 -6.12
C VAL A 27 8.28 -6.46 -6.90
N LEU A 28 7.31 -7.17 -6.31
CA LEU A 28 5.99 -7.41 -6.87
C LEU A 28 4.98 -6.36 -6.39
N LEU A 29 3.87 -6.17 -7.10
CA LEU A 29 2.88 -5.12 -6.81
C LEU A 29 1.51 -5.70 -6.40
N ASP A 30 0.52 -4.85 -6.12
CA ASP A 30 -0.81 -5.25 -5.59
C ASP A 30 -1.52 -6.31 -6.45
N THR A 31 -1.44 -6.22 -7.78
CA THR A 31 -2.06 -7.23 -8.67
C THR A 31 -1.31 -8.55 -8.61
N ASN A 32 0.02 -8.53 -8.50
CA ASN A 32 0.80 -9.75 -8.29
C ASN A 32 0.42 -10.40 -6.96
N PHE A 33 0.32 -9.62 -5.87
CA PHE A 33 -0.09 -10.13 -4.56
C PHE A 33 -1.45 -10.84 -4.61
N ARG A 34 -2.46 -10.22 -5.24
CA ARG A 34 -3.78 -10.86 -5.39
C ARG A 34 -3.70 -12.17 -6.17
N ILE A 35 -2.91 -12.22 -7.25
CA ILE A 35 -2.74 -13.43 -8.07
C ILE A 35 -2.02 -14.52 -7.25
N ASP A 36 -0.88 -14.19 -6.64
CA ASP A 36 -0.06 -15.14 -5.88
C ASP A 36 -0.80 -15.73 -4.68
N ARG A 37 -1.72 -14.96 -4.10
CA ARG A 37 -2.53 -15.35 -2.94
C ARG A 37 -3.91 -15.90 -3.31
N ASN A 38 -4.26 -15.97 -4.60
CA ASN A 38 -5.64 -16.25 -5.04
C ASN A 38 -6.68 -15.35 -4.33
N SER A 39 -6.30 -14.11 -4.06
CA SER A 39 -7.06 -13.13 -3.25
C SER A 39 -7.39 -13.55 -1.82
N GLU A 40 -6.73 -14.58 -1.29
CA GLU A 40 -6.87 -14.98 0.11
C GLU A 40 -5.97 -14.15 1.04
N PRO A 41 -6.49 -13.69 2.19
CA PRO A 41 -5.69 -12.98 3.18
C PRO A 41 -4.63 -13.90 3.81
N ILE A 42 -3.57 -13.29 4.35
CA ILE A 42 -2.53 -13.99 5.10
C ILE A 42 -3.01 -14.16 6.56
N PRO A 43 -3.09 -15.41 7.07
CA PRO A 43 -3.37 -15.64 8.48
C PRO A 43 -2.26 -15.07 9.36
N ILE A 44 -2.64 -14.25 10.35
CA ILE A 44 -1.74 -13.76 11.38
C ILE A 44 -2.40 -13.88 12.75
N LEU A 45 -1.59 -14.01 13.81
CA LEU A 45 -2.09 -14.07 15.18
C LEU A 45 -2.94 -12.84 15.50
N LYS A 46 -4.06 -13.04 16.20
CA LYS A 46 -5.00 -11.96 16.56
C LYS A 46 -4.34 -10.77 17.25
N GLU A 47 -3.40 -11.00 18.16
CA GLU A 47 -2.63 -9.95 18.84
C GLU A 47 -1.78 -9.13 17.86
N ASN A 48 -1.14 -9.78 16.88
CA ASN A 48 -0.36 -9.12 15.85
C ASN A 48 -1.27 -8.33 14.91
N TYR A 49 -2.45 -8.86 14.55
CA TYR A 49 -3.43 -8.12 13.75
C TYR A 49 -3.84 -6.82 14.45
N ARG A 50 -4.19 -6.89 15.74
CA ARG A 50 -4.59 -5.71 16.53
C ARG A 50 -3.45 -4.70 16.68
N TYR A 51 -2.22 -5.19 16.88
CA TYR A 51 -1.04 -4.34 16.93
C TYR A 51 -0.83 -3.61 15.59
N ASN A 52 -0.87 -4.36 14.48
CA ASN A 52 -0.67 -3.83 13.14
C ASN A 52 -1.75 -2.83 12.73
N ASP A 53 -3.03 -3.11 12.99
CA ASP A 53 -4.12 -2.15 12.74
C ASP A 53 -3.86 -0.85 13.50
N ARG A 54 -3.60 -0.92 14.81
CA ARG A 54 -3.30 0.28 15.60
C ARG A 54 -2.08 1.05 15.06
N ALA A 55 -1.00 0.35 14.71
CA ALA A 55 0.20 0.95 14.15
C ALA A 55 -0.09 1.67 12.82
N PHE A 56 -0.76 0.99 11.87
CA PHE A 56 -1.12 1.59 10.59
C PHE A 56 -2.04 2.79 10.74
N GLN A 57 -3.01 2.75 11.66
CA GLN A 57 -3.90 3.89 11.95
C GLN A 57 -3.11 5.11 12.45
N ILE A 58 -2.14 4.89 13.35
CA ILE A 58 -1.31 5.97 13.92
C ILE A 58 -0.38 6.54 12.85
N ASP A 59 0.37 5.68 12.16
CA ASP A 59 1.37 6.10 11.16
C ASP A 59 0.70 6.81 9.99
N CYS A 60 -0.38 6.24 9.43
CA CYS A 60 -1.07 6.85 8.31
C CYS A 60 -1.83 8.13 8.73
N LYS A 61 -2.24 8.27 10.01
CA LYS A 61 -2.75 9.54 10.54
C LYS A 61 -1.65 10.60 10.59
N PHE A 62 -0.43 10.25 10.95
CA PHE A 62 0.72 11.14 10.91
C PHE A 62 1.04 11.57 9.47
N LEU A 63 1.16 10.62 8.54
CA LEU A 63 1.44 10.91 7.12
C LEU A 63 0.39 11.83 6.50
N ASN A 64 -0.89 11.57 6.77
CA ASN A 64 -1.98 12.44 6.33
C ASN A 64 -1.86 13.87 6.90
N LYS A 65 -1.49 14.03 8.17
CA LYS A 65 -1.28 15.36 8.77
C LYS A 65 -0.13 16.13 8.10
N GLN A 66 0.87 15.42 7.60
CA GLN A 66 2.00 15.99 6.85
C GLN A 66 1.69 16.17 5.36
N ASN A 67 0.46 15.92 4.93
CA ASN A 67 0.06 15.87 3.52
C ASN A 67 0.98 14.95 2.70
N VAL A 68 1.41 13.81 3.25
CA VAL A 68 2.20 12.83 2.51
C VAL A 68 1.24 11.85 1.82
N ILE A 69 1.46 11.61 0.54
CA ILE A 69 0.73 10.62 -0.26
C ILE A 69 1.72 9.69 -0.96
N ASP A 70 1.22 8.76 -1.77
CA ASP A 70 2.01 7.85 -2.60
C ASP A 70 2.99 6.92 -1.87
N TYR A 71 2.84 6.80 -0.55
CA TYR A 71 3.55 5.82 0.27
C TYR A 71 3.01 4.40 0.05
N SER A 72 3.90 3.42 0.20
CA SER A 72 3.59 1.99 0.03
C SER A 72 3.85 1.21 1.32
N LEU A 73 3.20 0.06 1.50
CA LEU A 73 3.64 -0.97 2.42
C LEU A 73 4.65 -1.87 1.70
N LEU A 74 5.89 -1.89 2.20
CA LEU A 74 6.82 -2.95 1.86
C LEU A 74 6.44 -4.19 2.68
N LEU A 75 6.13 -5.29 2.01
CA LEU A 75 5.81 -6.57 2.63
C LEU A 75 6.81 -7.63 2.16
N ILE A 76 7.44 -8.31 3.11
CA ILE A 76 8.41 -9.39 2.86
C ILE A 76 7.89 -10.65 3.53
N ILE A 77 7.73 -11.71 2.74
CA ILE A 77 7.32 -13.04 3.19
C ILE A 77 8.49 -13.98 3.03
N ASP A 78 9.00 -14.48 4.16
CA ASP A 78 9.99 -15.57 4.19
C ASP A 78 9.23 -16.91 4.16
N GLN A 79 9.19 -17.54 3.00
CA GLN A 79 8.42 -18.77 2.79
C GLN A 79 8.98 -19.96 3.57
N LYS A 80 10.29 -19.94 3.88
CA LYS A 80 11.00 -21.02 4.59
C LYS A 80 10.81 -20.89 6.10
N GLN A 81 11.00 -19.69 6.65
CA GLN A 81 10.87 -19.43 8.09
C GLN A 81 9.43 -19.15 8.53
N LYS A 82 8.48 -19.01 7.59
CA LYS A 82 7.09 -18.61 7.86
C LYS A 82 7.02 -17.30 8.64
N LYS A 83 7.88 -16.35 8.29
CA LYS A 83 7.95 -15.03 8.93
C LYS A 83 7.50 -13.95 7.96
N LEU A 84 6.86 -12.94 8.54
CA LEU A 84 6.41 -11.75 7.83
C LEU A 84 7.16 -10.54 8.38
N ARG A 85 7.62 -9.68 7.48
CA ARG A 85 8.23 -8.39 7.83
C ARG A 85 7.56 -7.34 6.98
N MET A 86 7.23 -6.19 7.56
CA MET A 86 6.59 -5.12 6.81
C MET A 86 6.85 -3.75 7.40
N GLY A 87 6.70 -2.71 6.57
CA GLY A 87 6.84 -1.32 6.99
C GLY A 87 6.41 -0.36 5.88
N ILE A 88 6.01 0.86 6.26
CA ILE A 88 5.66 1.91 5.30
C ILE A 88 6.95 2.52 4.72
N ILE A 89 7.00 2.68 3.40
CA ILE A 89 8.13 3.26 2.66
C ILE A 89 7.68 4.44 1.78
N ASP A 90 8.64 5.13 1.16
CA ASP A 90 8.42 6.22 0.19
C ASP A 90 7.65 7.45 0.72
N TYR A 91 7.71 7.70 2.02
CA TYR A 91 6.98 8.76 2.72
C TYR A 91 7.69 10.13 2.75
N LEU A 92 8.75 10.32 1.96
CA LEU A 92 9.45 11.62 1.86
C LEU A 92 8.86 12.54 0.77
N ARG A 93 7.91 12.04 -0.04
CA ARG A 93 7.24 12.84 -1.07
C ARG A 93 6.05 13.57 -0.44
N PHE A 94 6.27 14.82 -0.08
CA PHE A 94 5.20 15.70 0.34
C PHE A 94 4.29 16.02 -0.84
N TYR A 95 2.99 16.04 -0.59
CA TYR A 95 2.03 16.61 -1.49
C TYR A 95 2.25 18.11 -1.56
N THR A 96 2.86 18.58 -2.64
CA THR A 96 2.88 20.00 -2.96
C THR A 96 1.53 20.34 -3.59
N TRP A 97 0.88 21.38 -3.06
CA TRP A 97 -0.47 21.81 -3.46
C TRP A 97 -0.53 22.32 -4.91
N ASP A 98 0.63 22.55 -5.52
CA ASP A 98 0.82 22.92 -6.93
C ASP A 98 0.17 21.92 -7.90
N LYS A 99 0.15 20.63 -7.52
CA LYS A 99 -0.52 19.59 -8.30
C LYS A 99 -2.04 19.66 -8.23
N GLU A 100 -2.67 20.07 -7.13
CA GLU A 100 -4.14 20.19 -7.09
C GLU A 100 -4.61 21.35 -7.97
N THR A 101 -3.87 22.46 -7.99
CA THR A 101 -4.20 23.59 -8.88
C THR A 101 -4.13 23.20 -10.35
N GLU A 102 -3.06 22.52 -10.77
CA GLU A 102 -2.92 22.06 -12.16
C GLU A 102 -3.99 21.00 -12.52
N HIS A 103 -4.35 20.15 -11.55
CA HIS A 103 -5.29 19.07 -11.72
C HIS A 103 -6.76 19.52 -11.74
N TYR A 104 -7.13 20.50 -10.92
CA TYR A 104 -8.46 21.13 -10.94
C TYR A 104 -8.68 21.92 -12.25
N LEU A 105 -7.65 22.60 -12.74
CA LEU A 105 -7.64 23.21 -14.07
C LEU A 105 -7.84 22.16 -15.18
N LYS A 106 -7.09 21.05 -15.14
CA LYS A 106 -7.25 19.95 -16.12
C LYS A 106 -8.61 19.24 -16.00
N TYR A 107 -9.20 19.16 -14.81
CA TYR A 107 -10.53 18.60 -14.57
C TYR A 107 -11.64 19.43 -15.21
N LEU A 108 -11.60 20.76 -15.01
CA LEU A 108 -12.49 21.72 -15.66
C LEU A 108 -12.38 21.64 -17.19
N LEU A 109 -11.15 21.50 -17.71
CA LEU A 109 -10.90 21.41 -19.15
C LEU A 109 -11.30 20.06 -19.78
N LYS A 110 -11.39 18.97 -18.99
CA LYS A 110 -11.70 17.61 -19.48
C LYS A 110 -13.14 17.14 -19.16
N GLY A 111 -14.03 18.04 -18.76
CA GLY A 111 -15.46 17.72 -18.66
C GLY A 111 -15.84 16.83 -17.47
N GLY A 112 -15.14 16.92 -16.34
CA GLY A 112 -15.66 16.37 -15.08
C GLY A 112 -15.22 14.94 -14.70
N MET A 113 -14.24 14.34 -15.39
CA MET A 113 -13.66 13.06 -14.97
C MET A 113 -12.58 13.27 -13.90
N VAL A 114 -12.92 13.00 -12.63
CA VAL A 114 -12.02 13.13 -11.47
C VAL A 114 -10.98 12.01 -11.51
N PRO A 115 -9.68 12.29 -11.58
CA PRO A 115 -8.66 11.26 -11.42
C PRO A 115 -8.63 10.73 -9.99
N THR A 116 -8.38 9.43 -9.90
CA THR A 116 -8.51 8.54 -8.74
C THR A 116 -7.75 9.02 -7.50
N ILE A 117 -8.43 9.84 -6.69
CA ILE A 117 -8.11 10.23 -5.31
C ILE A 117 -6.76 10.98 -5.15
N VAL A 118 -6.85 12.30 -5.04
CA VAL A 118 -5.73 13.24 -4.84
C VAL A 118 -5.58 13.65 -3.37
N ASN A 119 -6.67 13.66 -2.61
CA ASN A 119 -6.66 14.14 -1.22
C ASN A 119 -5.94 13.15 -0.28
N PRO A 120 -5.01 13.63 0.59
CA PRO A 120 -4.30 12.78 1.55
C PRO A 120 -5.22 11.95 2.45
N GLY A 121 -6.39 12.48 2.83
CA GLY A 121 -7.34 11.80 3.69
C GLY A 121 -7.98 10.59 3.03
N ASP A 122 -8.26 10.68 1.74
CA ASP A 122 -8.83 9.60 0.96
C ASP A 122 -7.76 8.58 0.55
N TYR A 123 -6.53 9.03 0.25
CA TYR A 123 -5.38 8.14 0.07
C TYR A 123 -5.19 7.28 1.33
N LYS A 124 -5.17 7.91 2.52
CA LYS A 124 -5.07 7.24 3.82
C LYS A 124 -6.15 6.17 4.00
N LYS A 125 -7.42 6.53 3.79
CA LYS A 125 -8.55 5.59 3.94
C LYS A 125 -8.41 4.40 3.00
N ARG A 126 -8.12 4.65 1.71
CA ARG A 126 -7.92 3.59 0.71
C ARG A 126 -6.78 2.65 1.12
N PHE A 127 -5.63 3.22 1.47
CA PHE A 127 -4.44 2.47 1.87
C PHE A 127 -4.74 1.54 3.04
N ILE A 128 -5.25 2.08 4.16
CA ILE A 128 -5.58 1.27 5.36
C ILE A 128 -6.59 0.18 5.01
N ASN A 129 -7.68 0.53 4.30
CA ASN A 129 -8.74 -0.43 3.96
C ASN A 129 -8.24 -1.57 3.07
N ALA A 130 -7.27 -1.32 2.19
CA ALA A 130 -6.66 -2.36 1.37
C ALA A 130 -5.69 -3.22 2.17
N ILE A 131 -4.76 -2.60 2.91
CA ILE A 131 -3.73 -3.32 3.66
C ILE A 131 -4.35 -4.24 4.71
N LEU A 132 -5.36 -3.78 5.46
CA LEU A 132 -6.01 -4.61 6.48
C LEU A 132 -6.75 -5.82 5.92
N LYS A 133 -7.18 -5.77 4.65
CA LYS A 133 -7.80 -6.92 3.95
C LYS A 133 -6.78 -7.97 3.51
N TYR A 134 -5.49 -7.64 3.48
CA TYR A 134 -4.44 -8.61 3.16
C TYR A 134 -4.12 -9.56 4.31
N PHE A 135 -4.68 -9.31 5.49
CA PHE A 135 -4.45 -10.11 6.69
C PHE A 135 -5.78 -10.54 7.31
N ILE A 136 -5.80 -11.72 7.91
CA ILE A 136 -6.94 -12.22 8.67
C ILE A 136 -6.46 -12.68 10.06
N PRO A 137 -7.12 -12.25 11.15
CA PRO A 137 -6.79 -12.74 12.48
C PRO A 137 -7.24 -14.19 12.61
N VAL A 138 -6.33 -15.04 13.08
CA VAL A 138 -6.59 -16.44 13.45
C VAL A 138 -6.28 -16.69 14.92
#